data_AF-A0A972U748-F1
#
_entry.id   AF-A0A972U748-F1
#
_cell.length_a   1.000
_cell.length_b   1.000
_cell.length_c   1.000
_cell.angle_alpha   90.00
_cell.angle_beta   90.00
_cell.angle_gamma   90.00
#
_symmetry.space_group_name_H-M   'P 1'
#
loop_
_entity.id
_entity.type
_entity.pdbx_description
1 polymer ?
#
loop_
_entity_poly.entity_id
_entity_poly.type
_entity_poly.pdbx_seq_one_letter_code
_entity_poly.pdbx_strand_id
1 'polypeptide(L)' 'MQKLNVQLCPETGICSIIKEDGCKVDLMPDEVAQLRDAEGDAAGVKRVLAEIDSSFAETLGGDETAQIAAELK' A
#
# COMPACT_ATOMS: atom_id res chain seq x y z
N MET A 1 8.20 6.15 -14.12
CA MET A 1 7.54 5.10 -13.31
C MET A 1 8.17 5.18 -11.95
N GLN A 2 7.53 5.86 -11.00
CA GLN A 2 8.03 5.91 -9.62
C GLN A 2 7.95 4.49 -9.07
N LYS A 3 9.06 3.95 -8.58
CA LYS A 3 9.08 2.59 -8.05
C LYS A 3 8.71 2.66 -6.58
N LEU A 4 7.48 2.29 -6.24
CA LEU A 4 7.17 1.95 -4.86
C LEU A 4 8.00 0.72 -4.46
N ASN A 5 8.60 0.77 -3.29
CA ASN A 5 9.26 -0.37 -2.67
C ASN A 5 8.28 -0.98 -1.66
N VAL A 6 7.73 -2.14 -2.01
CA VAL A 6 6.78 -2.89 -1.17
C VAL A 6 7.55 -4.01 -0.49
N GLN A 7 7.62 -3.97 0.84
CA GLN A 7 8.31 -4.96 1.65
C GLN A 7 7.32 -5.69 2.54
N LEU A 8 7.03 -6.95 2.21
CA LEU A 8 6.23 -7.83 3.04
C LEU A 8 7.15 -8.61 4.00
N CYS A 9 6.91 -8.51 5.29
CA CYS A 9 7.57 -9.32 6.32
C CYS A 9 6.78 -10.62 6.56
N PRO A 10 7.26 -11.79 6.11
CA PRO A 10 6.53 -13.05 6.26
C PRO A 10 6.47 -13.54 7.72
N GLU A 11 7.39 -13.09 8.58
CA GLU A 11 7.43 -13.50 9.99
C GLU A 11 6.35 -12.81 10.84
N THR A 12 6.05 -11.54 10.53
CA THR A 12 5.09 -10.73 11.30
C THR A 12 3.79 -10.47 10.55
N GLY A 13 3.76 -10.68 9.22
CA GLY A 13 2.63 -10.35 8.36
C GLY A 13 2.48 -8.86 8.07
N ILE A 14 3.45 -8.03 8.48
CA ILE A 14 3.45 -6.58 8.26
C ILE A 14 3.91 -6.28 6.83
N CYS A 15 3.32 -5.29 6.18
CA CYS A 15 3.77 -4.76 4.90
C CYS A 15 4.24 -3.32 5.07
N SER A 16 5.40 -2.96 4.53
CA SER A 16 5.86 -1.58 4.48
C SER A 16 5.90 -1.12 3.03
N ILE A 17 5.25 -0.01 2.71
CA ILE A 17 5.26 0.58 1.37
C ILE A 17 6.04 1.89 1.45
N ILE A 18 7.13 1.98 0.70
CA ILE A 18 8.07 3.10 0.74
C ILE A 18 8.13 3.76 -0.64
N LYS A 19 7.92 5.08 -0.67
CA LYS A 19 8.07 5.93 -1.86
C LYS A 19 9.52 6.38 -2.03
N GLU A 20 9.91 6.74 -3.24
CA GLU A 20 11.24 7.32 -3.53
C GLU A 20 11.50 8.64 -2.77
N ASP A 21 10.45 9.40 -2.45
CA ASP A 21 10.56 10.66 -1.69
C ASP A 21 10.84 10.43 -0.19
N GLY A 22 10.83 9.16 0.28
CA GLY A 22 11.07 8.79 1.67
C GLY A 22 9.81 8.66 2.52
N CYS A 23 8.64 9.01 1.99
CA CYS A 23 7.36 8.66 2.61
C CYS A 23 7.23 7.14 2.71
N LYS A 24 6.93 6.63 3.90
CA LYS A 24 6.59 5.23 4.12
C LYS A 24 5.27 5.09 4.86
N VAL A 25 4.56 4.01 4.59
CA VAL A 25 3.45 3.54 5.41
C VAL A 25 3.73 2.10 5.82
N ASP A 26 3.53 1.81 7.11
CA ASP A 26 3.64 0.48 7.66
C ASP A 26 2.22 -0.04 7.93
N LEU A 27 1.91 -1.21 7.40
CA LEU A 27 0.61 -1.86 7.47
C LEU A 27 0.71 -3.09 8.37
N MET A 28 -0.16 -3.18 9.37
CA MET A 28 -0.29 -4.38 10.18
C MET A 28 -0.98 -5.49 9.37
N PRO A 29 -0.93 -6.75 9.83
CA PRO A 29 -1.45 -7.90 9.08
C PRO A 29 -2.93 -7.79 8.69
N ASP A 30 -3.73 -7.15 9.53
CA ASP A 30 -5.16 -6.95 9.30
C ASP A 30 -5.40 -5.95 8.15
N GLU A 31 -4.63 -4.86 8.11
CA GLU A 31 -4.67 -3.87 7.02
C GLU A 31 -4.13 -4.45 5.72
N VAL A 32 -3.10 -5.30 5.80
CA VAL A 32 -2.59 -6.05 4.64
C VAL A 32 -3.67 -6.97 4.09
N ALA A 33 -4.43 -7.65 4.95
CA ALA A 33 -5.55 -8.48 4.51
C ALA A 33 -6.63 -7.66 3.81
N GLN A 34 -6.98 -6.47 4.35
CA GLN A 34 -7.93 -5.56 3.73
C GLN A 34 -7.45 -5.03 2.37
N LEU A 35 -6.15 -4.75 2.24
CA LEU A 35 -5.55 -4.33 0.97
C LEU A 35 -5.50 -5.43 -0.08
N ARG A 36 -5.30 -6.68 0.35
CA ARG A 36 -5.42 -7.86 -0.54
C ARG A 36 -6.87 -8.12 -0.94
N ASP A 37 -7.84 -7.87 -0.08
CA ASP A 37 -9.26 -7.95 -0.44
C ASP A 37 -9.66 -6.87 -1.46
N ALA A 38 -9.05 -5.68 -1.33
CA ALA A 38 -9.19 -4.59 -2.30
C ALA A 38 -8.31 -4.76 -3.56
N GLU A 39 -7.63 -5.90 -3.74
CA GLU A 39 -6.80 -6.15 -4.92
C GLU A 39 -7.62 -5.99 -6.22
N GLY A 40 -7.09 -5.20 -7.16
CA GLY A 40 -7.76 -4.92 -8.43
C GLY A 40 -8.78 -3.77 -8.36
N ASP A 41 -9.05 -3.22 -7.18
CA ASP A 41 -9.84 -2.01 -7.00
C ASP A 41 -8.96 -0.86 -6.47
N ALA A 42 -8.45 -0.02 -7.37
CA ALA A 42 -7.59 1.11 -7.00
C ALA A 42 -8.28 2.06 -6.01
N ALA A 43 -9.61 2.20 -6.06
CA ALA A 43 -10.36 3.01 -5.12
C ALA A 43 -10.34 2.42 -3.69
N GLY A 44 -10.51 1.10 -3.57
CA GLY A 44 -10.43 0.33 -2.33
C GLY A 44 -9.04 0.36 -1.72
N VAL A 45 -8.00 0.11 -2.53
CA VAL A 45 -6.59 0.23 -2.10
C VAL A 45 -6.31 1.61 -1.53
N LYS A 46 -6.72 2.67 -2.24
CA LYS A 46 -6.54 4.05 -1.78
C LYS A 46 -7.33 4.34 -0.51
N ARG A 47 -8.54 3.77 -0.37
CA ARG A 47 -9.37 3.93 0.82
C ARG A 47 -8.73 3.28 2.04
N VAL A 48 -8.31 2.02 1.94
CA VAL A 48 -7.63 1.32 3.03
C VAL A 48 -6.38 2.09 3.44
N LEU A 49 -5.54 2.49 2.48
CA LEU A 49 -4.36 3.31 2.76
C LEU A 49 -4.69 4.65 3.41
N ALA A 50 -5.81 5.28 3.06
CA ALA A 50 -6.24 6.53 3.67
C ALA A 50 -6.76 6.37 5.10
N GLU A 51 -7.28 5.19 5.47
CA GLU A 51 -7.65 4.86 6.85
C GLU A 51 -6.42 4.64 7.74
N ILE A 52 -5.31 4.16 7.16
CA ILE A 52 -4.04 3.93 7.86
C ILE A 52 -3.26 5.24 7.97
N ASP A 53 -2.99 5.86 6.82
CA ASP A 53 -2.25 7.10 6.70
C ASP A 53 -2.81 7.93 5.54
N SER A 54 -3.70 8.85 5.89
CA SER A 54 -4.36 9.75 4.94
C SER A 54 -3.37 10.63 4.20
N SER A 55 -2.28 11.06 4.84
CA SER A 55 -1.24 11.85 4.18
C SER A 55 -0.54 11.05 3.09
N PHE A 56 -0.17 9.79 3.37
CA PHE A 56 0.41 8.88 2.39
C PHE A 56 -0.56 8.64 1.21
N ALA A 57 -1.83 8.37 1.50
CA ALA A 57 -2.85 8.12 0.49
C ALA A 57 -3.13 9.34 -0.42
N GLU A 58 -3.06 10.56 0.12
CA GLU A 58 -3.16 11.78 -0.68
C GLU A 58 -1.97 11.94 -1.63
N THR A 59 -0.78 11.48 -1.23
CA THR A 59 0.40 11.51 -2.10
C THR A 59 0.39 10.44 -3.19
N LEU A 60 -0.45 9.40 -3.09
CA LEU A 60 -0.52 8.30 -4.06
C LEU A 60 -1.23 8.71 -5.34
N GLY A 61 -0.48 8.63 -6.45
CA GLY A 61 -1.00 8.69 -7.81
C GLY A 61 -1.71 7.41 -8.24
N GLY A 62 -2.42 7.47 -9.37
CA GLY A 62 -3.16 6.34 -9.92
C GLY A 62 -2.26 5.14 -10.25
N ASP A 63 -1.12 5.38 -10.90
CA ASP A 63 -0.13 4.34 -11.25
C ASP A 63 0.48 3.68 -10.00
N GLU A 64 0.75 4.47 -8.97
CA GLU A 64 1.32 3.98 -7.70
C GLU A 64 0.33 3.06 -6.97
N THR A 65 -0.94 3.47 -6.93
CA THR A 65 -2.02 2.67 -6.33
C THR A 65 -2.20 1.34 -7.06
N ALA A 66 -2.11 1.36 -8.40
CA ALA A 66 -2.16 0.15 -9.22
C ALA A 66 -0.93 -0.76 -9.00
N GLN A 67 0.26 -0.18 -8.78
CA GLN A 67 1.46 -0.94 -8.47
C GLN A 67 1.34 -1.67 -7.12
N ILE A 68 0.82 -1.00 -6.08
CA ILE A 68 0.59 -1.63 -4.75
C ILE A 68 -0.33 -2.83 -4.89
N ALA A 69 -1.44 -2.68 -5.62
CA ALA A 69 -2.37 -3.77 -5.87
C ALA A 69 -1.70 -4.96 -6.58
N ALA A 70 -0.78 -4.70 -7.51
CA ALA A 70 -0.09 -5.75 -8.25
C ALA A 70 0.96 -6.50 -7.41
N GLU A 71 1.66 -5.82 -6.50
CA GLU A 71 2.73 -6.40 -5.67
C GLU A 71 2.22 -7.20 -4.47
N LEU A 72 0.95 -7.02 -4.07
CA LEU A 72 0.32 -7.72 -2.94
C LEU A 72 -0.22 -9.12 -3.28
N LYS A 73 0.07 -9.63 -4.49
CA LYS A 73 -0.33 -10.94 -4.98
C LYS A 73 0.32 -12.11 -4.24
#